data_AF-A0A399PJN5-F1
#
_entry.id   AF-A0A399PJN5-F1
#
_cell.length_a   1.000
_cell.length_b   1.000
_cell.length_c   1.000
_cell.angle_alpha   90.00
_cell.angle_beta   90.00
_cell.angle_gamma   90.00
#
_symmetry.space_group_name_H-M   'P 1'
#
loop_
_entity.id
_entity.type
_entity.pdbx_description
1 polymer ?
#
loop_
_entity_poly.entity_id
_entity_poly.type
_entity_poly.pdbx_seq_one_letter_code
_entity_poly.pdbx_strand_id
1 'polypeptide(L)'
;RQLSSEGRSRASVGGRGAPAALLTEIGEQLVVVHGQSDQMRLRSSTAQRQALDRFAGSALAPVLGEYQEVFRRWQSARAELDRLVTEQDARTREAEELRAAIDAIEAVAPQPGEDEELRERIDRLTNLEDLRAAASAAHELMSSEDASGEMADAASVLDTAHRRLDRVAAHDPGLAEIIESLDSARILVAEIAVQLSGYLAGLDADGARELETLQDRRAELAALTRAHGPTV
;
A
#
# COMPACT_ATOMS: atom_id res chain seq x y z
N ARG A 1 -22.78 -58.37 3.75
CA ARG A 1 -21.58 -57.98 2.94
C ARG A 1 -21.44 -58.97 1.79
N GLN A 2 -21.17 -58.52 0.57
CA GLN A 2 -20.87 -59.37 -0.58
C GLN A 2 -19.39 -59.21 -0.97
N LEU A 3 -18.72 -60.33 -1.23
CA LEU A 3 -17.32 -60.39 -1.67
C LEU A 3 -17.29 -61.13 -3.00
N SER A 4 -16.82 -60.46 -4.05
CA SER A 4 -16.54 -61.10 -5.34
C SER A 4 -15.19 -61.81 -5.31
N SER A 5 -15.05 -62.89 -6.07
CA SER A 5 -13.77 -63.59 -6.30
C SER A 5 -12.71 -62.69 -6.93
N GLU A 6 -13.12 -61.60 -7.56
CA GLU A 6 -12.26 -60.55 -8.13
C GLU A 6 -11.81 -59.49 -7.08
N GLY A 7 -12.08 -59.71 -5.79
CA GLY A 7 -11.63 -58.84 -4.69
C GLY A 7 -12.50 -57.61 -4.43
N ARG A 8 -13.51 -57.34 -5.27
CA ARG A 8 -14.46 -56.23 -5.05
C ARG A 8 -15.42 -56.56 -3.91
N SER A 9 -15.47 -55.71 -2.88
CA SER A 9 -16.38 -55.86 -1.74
C SER A 9 -17.48 -54.81 -1.76
N ARG A 10 -18.73 -55.22 -1.51
CA ARG A 10 -19.88 -54.32 -1.40
C ARG A 10 -20.60 -54.55 -0.07
N ALA A 11 -20.89 -53.47 0.64
CA ALA A 11 -21.66 -53.48 1.88
C ALA A 11 -23.03 -52.80 1.65
N SER A 12 -24.07 -53.34 2.30
CA SER A 12 -25.41 -52.78 2.25
C SER A 12 -26.09 -52.92 3.61
N VAL A 13 -26.90 -51.91 3.96
CA VAL A 13 -27.72 -51.84 5.18
C VAL A 13 -29.15 -51.54 4.74
N GLY A 14 -30.12 -52.36 5.15
CA GLY A 14 -31.54 -52.17 4.78
C GLY A 14 -31.80 -52.12 3.27
N GLY A 15 -31.00 -52.83 2.46
CA GLY A 15 -31.13 -52.87 0.99
C GLY A 15 -30.43 -51.74 0.24
N ARG A 16 -29.84 -50.74 0.92
CA ARG A 16 -29.06 -49.66 0.29
C ARG A 16 -27.56 -49.86 0.47
N GLY A 17 -26.76 -49.43 -0.51
CA GLY A 17 -25.29 -49.47 -0.41
C GLY A 17 -24.79 -48.56 0.71
N ALA A 18 -23.86 -49.04 1.52
CA ALA A 18 -23.30 -48.31 2.66
C ALA A 18 -21.80 -48.57 2.79
N PRO A 19 -21.02 -47.65 3.39
CA PRO A 19 -19.62 -47.89 3.74
C PRO A 19 -19.48 -49.12 4.62
N ALA A 20 -18.38 -49.87 4.44
CA ALA A 20 -18.12 -51.07 5.23
C ALA A 20 -18.01 -50.77 6.74
N ALA A 21 -17.44 -49.62 7.11
CA ALA A 21 -17.32 -49.19 8.50
C ALA A 21 -18.69 -49.03 9.19
N LEU A 22 -19.66 -48.43 8.51
CA LEU A 22 -21.02 -48.28 9.02
C LEU A 22 -21.74 -49.63 9.18
N LEU A 23 -21.54 -50.55 8.22
CA LEU A 23 -22.06 -51.91 8.34
C LEU A 23 -21.42 -52.66 9.52
N THR A 24 -20.13 -52.44 9.79
CA THR A 24 -19.43 -53.02 10.96
C THR A 24 -19.99 -52.47 12.27
N GLU A 25 -20.16 -51.15 12.40
CA GLU A 25 -20.71 -50.49 13.60
C GLU A 25 -22.13 -50.98 13.93
N ILE A 26 -22.99 -51.10 12.92
CA ILE A 26 -24.35 -51.62 13.07
C ILE A 26 -24.33 -53.12 13.37
N GLY A 27 -23.49 -53.89 12.66
CA GLY A 27 -23.34 -55.32 12.86
C GLY A 27 -22.90 -55.67 14.28
N GLU A 28 -22.03 -54.85 14.86
CA GLU A 28 -21.57 -54.94 16.24
C GLU A 28 -22.69 -54.77 17.29
N GLN A 29 -23.80 -54.09 16.97
CA GLN A 29 -24.93 -53.93 17.88
C GLN A 29 -26.02 -55.00 17.70
N LEU A 30 -26.13 -55.58 16.49
CA LEU A 30 -27.24 -56.45 16.10
C LEU A 30 -26.88 -57.93 15.96
N VAL A 31 -25.60 -58.25 15.74
CA VAL A 31 -25.13 -59.62 15.53
C VAL A 31 -23.96 -59.89 16.47
N VAL A 32 -24.14 -60.88 17.35
CA VAL A 32 -23.07 -61.36 18.23
C VAL A 32 -22.53 -62.66 17.62
N VAL A 33 -21.29 -62.64 17.14
CA VAL A 33 -20.62 -63.83 16.63
C VAL A 33 -19.83 -64.46 17.77
N HIS A 34 -20.37 -65.53 18.36
CA HIS A 34 -19.70 -66.24 19.45
C HIS A 34 -18.37 -66.86 18.97
N GLY A 35 -17.25 -66.34 19.49
CA GLY A 35 -15.87 -66.70 19.09
C GLY A 35 -14.81 -65.71 19.61
N GLN A 36 -13.60 -65.74 19.04
CA GLN A 36 -12.44 -64.88 19.42
C GLN A 36 -12.77 -63.35 19.41
N SER A 37 -13.73 -62.93 18.60
CA SER A 37 -14.17 -61.53 18.49
C SER A 37 -14.95 -61.04 19.71
N ASP A 38 -15.76 -61.89 20.35
CA ASP A 38 -16.44 -61.58 21.61
C ASP A 38 -15.43 -61.44 22.76
N GLN A 39 -14.38 -62.27 22.77
CA GLN A 39 -13.30 -62.16 23.75
C GLN A 39 -12.52 -60.84 23.60
N MET A 40 -12.33 -60.33 22.38
CA MET A 40 -11.68 -59.02 22.17
C MET A 40 -12.57 -57.85 22.60
N ARG A 41 -13.87 -57.89 22.31
CA ARG A 41 -14.81 -56.84 22.75
C ARG A 41 -14.90 -56.76 24.27
N LEU A 42 -15.04 -57.90 24.96
CA LEU A 42 -15.08 -57.99 26.42
C LEU A 42 -13.75 -57.63 27.11
N ARG A 43 -12.62 -57.68 26.38
CA ARG A 43 -11.30 -57.26 26.86
C ARG A 43 -11.02 -55.76 26.70
N SER A 44 -11.86 -55.02 25.97
CA SER A 44 -11.68 -53.58 25.87
C SER A 44 -11.99 -52.88 27.20
N SER A 45 -11.19 -51.88 27.55
CA SER A 45 -11.40 -51.06 28.75
C SER A 45 -12.80 -50.42 28.76
N THR A 46 -13.30 -50.01 27.59
CA THR A 46 -14.65 -49.45 27.43
C THR A 46 -15.74 -50.46 27.78
N ALA A 47 -15.67 -51.69 27.28
CA ALA A 47 -16.68 -52.72 27.57
C ALA A 47 -16.62 -53.20 29.02
N GLN A 48 -15.42 -53.31 29.60
CA GLN A 48 -15.22 -53.65 31.01
C GLN A 48 -15.82 -52.58 31.94
N ARG A 49 -15.56 -51.30 31.65
CA ARG A 49 -16.16 -50.18 32.40
C ARG A 49 -17.68 -50.19 32.28
N GLN A 50 -18.23 -50.33 31.07
CA GLN A 50 -19.68 -50.41 30.88
C GLN A 50 -20.31 -51.60 31.62
N ALA A 51 -19.64 -52.75 31.69
CA ALA A 51 -20.11 -53.90 32.46
C ALA A 51 -20.13 -53.61 33.97
N LEU A 52 -19.10 -52.94 34.50
CA LEU A 52 -19.02 -52.53 35.89
C LEU A 52 -20.08 -51.46 36.23
N ASP A 53 -20.26 -50.46 35.37
CA ASP A 53 -21.26 -49.40 35.53
C ASP A 53 -22.68 -49.98 35.54
N ARG A 54 -22.95 -50.99 34.68
CA ARG A 54 -24.23 -51.71 34.69
C ARG A 54 -24.44 -52.53 35.96
N PHE A 55 -23.39 -53.17 36.47
CA PHE A 55 -23.45 -53.96 37.71
C PHE A 55 -23.78 -53.08 38.94
N ALA A 56 -23.24 -51.86 39.00
CA ALA A 56 -23.51 -50.90 40.06
C ALA A 56 -24.98 -50.40 40.11
N GLY A 57 -25.75 -50.63 39.04
CA GLY A 57 -27.20 -50.48 39.03
C GLY A 57 -27.70 -49.03 39.11
N SER A 58 -28.97 -48.87 39.49
CA SER A 58 -29.68 -47.57 39.48
C SER A 58 -29.11 -46.53 40.44
N ALA A 59 -28.40 -46.95 41.49
CA ALA A 59 -27.76 -46.05 42.45
C ALA A 59 -26.58 -45.26 41.84
N LEU A 60 -25.88 -45.83 40.84
CA LEU A 60 -24.77 -45.16 40.15
C LEU A 60 -25.24 -44.18 39.07
N ALA A 61 -26.41 -44.41 38.46
CA ALA A 61 -26.93 -43.63 37.35
C ALA A 61 -26.91 -42.09 37.56
N PRO A 62 -27.35 -41.53 38.70
CA PRO A 62 -27.29 -40.08 38.92
C PRO A 62 -25.86 -39.55 39.01
N VAL A 63 -24.96 -40.26 39.70
CA VAL A 63 -23.55 -39.86 39.85
C VAL A 63 -22.81 -39.93 38.51
N LEU A 64 -23.06 -40.96 37.71
CA LEU A 64 -22.50 -41.09 36.37
C LEU A 64 -23.00 -39.97 35.43
N GLY A 65 -24.29 -39.62 35.53
CA GLY A 65 -24.87 -38.51 34.78
C GLY A 65 -24.21 -37.17 35.11
N GLU A 66 -24.05 -36.88 36.40
CA GLU A 66 -23.37 -35.68 36.89
C GLU A 66 -21.91 -35.64 36.41
N TYR A 67 -21.17 -36.75 36.55
CA TYR A 67 -19.81 -36.85 36.06
C TYR A 67 -19.72 -36.56 34.55
N GLN A 68 -20.58 -37.18 33.75
CA GLN A 68 -20.57 -36.98 32.29
C GLN A 68 -20.94 -35.54 31.89
N GLU A 69 -21.81 -34.88 32.65
CA GLU A 69 -22.14 -33.47 32.44
C GLU A 69 -20.95 -32.57 32.76
N VAL A 70 -20.34 -32.73 33.94
CA VAL A 70 -19.16 -31.96 34.37
C VAL A 70 -18.00 -32.19 33.41
N PHE A 71 -17.76 -33.44 32.99
CA PHE A 71 -16.69 -33.78 32.06
C PHE A 71 -16.89 -33.16 30.67
N ARG A 72 -18.13 -33.12 30.16
CA ARG A 72 -18.43 -32.43 28.90
C ARG A 72 -18.21 -30.92 29.02
N ARG A 73 -18.67 -30.30 30.12
CA ARG A 73 -18.44 -28.87 30.38
C ARG A 73 -16.95 -28.55 30.46
N TRP A 74 -16.18 -29.37 31.16
CA TRP A 74 -14.72 -29.22 31.26
C TRP A 74 -14.06 -29.31 29.89
N GLN A 75 -14.41 -30.30 29.05
CA GLN A 75 -13.87 -30.40 27.69
C GLN A 75 -14.20 -29.16 26.84
N SER A 76 -15.44 -28.67 26.88
CA SER A 76 -15.83 -27.46 26.15
C SER A 76 -15.07 -26.23 26.63
N ALA A 77 -14.94 -26.04 27.95
CA ALA A 77 -14.18 -24.93 28.53
C ALA A 77 -12.68 -25.03 28.20
N ARG A 78 -12.12 -26.24 28.19
CA ARG A 78 -10.73 -26.49 27.82
C ARG A 78 -10.48 -26.15 26.35
N ALA A 79 -11.37 -26.57 25.45
CA ALA A 79 -11.30 -26.25 24.03
C ALA A 79 -11.43 -24.74 23.76
N GLU A 80 -12.27 -24.03 24.53
CA GLU A 80 -12.33 -22.56 24.48
C GLU A 80 -11.00 -21.94 24.90
N LEU A 81 -10.47 -22.35 26.06
CA LEU A 81 -9.22 -21.82 26.59
C LEU A 81 -8.07 -22.02 25.60
N ASP A 82 -7.92 -23.23 25.07
CA ASP A 82 -6.86 -23.54 24.12
C ASP A 82 -6.98 -22.68 22.83
N ARG A 83 -8.21 -22.42 22.35
CA ARG A 83 -8.47 -21.50 21.23
C ARG A 83 -8.09 -20.05 21.58
N LEU A 84 -8.55 -19.54 22.72
CA LEU A 84 -8.26 -18.17 23.15
C LEU A 84 -6.76 -17.93 23.34
N VAL A 85 -6.05 -18.90 23.92
CA VAL A 85 -4.59 -18.83 24.12
C VAL A 85 -3.86 -18.87 22.78
N THR A 86 -4.27 -19.75 21.86
CA THR A 86 -3.63 -19.85 20.54
C THR A 86 -3.84 -18.60 19.70
N GLU A 87 -5.00 -17.94 19.82
CA GLU A 87 -5.33 -16.72 19.08
C GLU A 87 -4.83 -15.42 19.78
N GLN A 88 -4.37 -15.50 21.03
CA GLN A 88 -3.98 -14.33 21.83
C GLN A 88 -2.89 -13.49 21.15
N ASP A 89 -1.81 -14.13 20.71
CA ASP A 89 -0.67 -13.43 20.12
C ASP A 89 -1.01 -12.84 18.76
N ALA A 90 -1.94 -13.46 18.01
CA ALA A 90 -2.42 -12.92 16.74
C ALA A 90 -3.26 -11.66 16.97
N ARG A 91 -4.21 -11.71 17.92
CA ARG A 91 -5.06 -10.56 18.26
C ARG A 91 -4.26 -9.40 18.85
N THR A 92 -3.24 -9.67 19.66
CA THR A 92 -2.36 -8.64 20.21
C THR A 92 -1.63 -7.90 19.09
N ARG A 93 -1.02 -8.65 18.15
CA ARG A 93 -0.34 -8.07 16.98
C ARG A 93 -1.29 -7.29 16.08
N GLU A 94 -2.45 -7.85 15.78
CA GLU A 94 -3.48 -7.15 14.99
C GLU A 94 -3.90 -5.83 15.66
N ALA A 95 -4.11 -5.84 16.98
CA ALA A 95 -4.45 -4.63 17.72
C ALA A 95 -3.31 -3.59 17.74
N GLU A 96 -2.04 -4.01 17.79
CA GLU A 96 -0.88 -3.12 17.67
C GLU A 96 -0.78 -2.52 16.27
N GLU A 97 -0.93 -3.33 15.22
CA GLU A 97 -0.93 -2.90 13.82
C GLU A 97 -2.05 -1.89 13.55
N LEU A 98 -3.27 -2.17 14.01
CA LEU A 98 -4.41 -1.27 13.85
C LEU A 98 -4.22 0.05 14.60
N ARG A 99 -3.67 0.03 15.82
CA ARG A 99 -3.37 1.25 16.57
C ARG A 99 -2.31 2.09 15.87
N ALA A 100 -1.22 1.47 15.41
CA ALA A 100 -0.18 2.16 14.67
C ALA A 100 -0.71 2.79 13.37
N ALA A 101 -1.61 2.10 12.66
CA ALA A 101 -2.28 2.64 11.48
C ALA A 101 -3.18 3.83 11.81
N ILE A 102 -3.98 3.75 12.89
CA ILE A 102 -4.81 4.87 13.35
C ILE A 102 -3.94 6.07 13.74
N ASP A 103 -2.90 5.86 14.55
CA ASP A 103 -1.99 6.92 14.99
C ASP A 103 -1.32 7.61 13.79
N ALA A 104 -0.92 6.84 12.77
CA ALA A 104 -0.34 7.38 11.54
C ALA A 104 -1.34 8.23 10.74
N ILE A 105 -2.59 7.77 10.61
CA ILE A 105 -3.66 8.51 9.92
C ILE A 105 -4.02 9.78 10.69
N GLU A 106 -4.16 9.70 12.01
CA GLU A 106 -4.47 10.85 12.87
C GLU A 106 -3.36 11.91 12.87
N ALA A 107 -2.09 11.49 12.82
CA ALA A 107 -0.96 12.41 12.76
C ALA A 107 -0.94 13.27 11.49
N VAL A 108 -1.33 12.72 10.34
CA VAL A 108 -1.40 13.47 9.07
C VAL A 108 -2.73 14.21 8.93
N ALA A 109 -3.80 13.71 9.57
CA ALA A 109 -5.14 14.29 9.57
C ALA A 109 -5.65 14.67 8.16
N PRO A 110 -5.67 13.72 7.21
CA PRO A 110 -5.98 14.01 5.82
C PRO A 110 -7.43 14.47 5.66
N GLN A 111 -7.67 15.45 4.78
CA GLN A 111 -9.01 15.99 4.52
C GLN A 111 -9.58 15.46 3.20
N PRO A 112 -10.89 15.13 3.14
CA PRO A 112 -11.51 14.70 1.88
C PRO A 112 -11.34 15.74 0.77
N GLY A 113 -10.80 15.33 -0.38
CA GLY A 113 -10.59 16.19 -1.55
C GLY A 113 -9.31 17.05 -1.51
N GLU A 114 -8.53 16.97 -0.42
CA GLU A 114 -7.28 17.73 -0.26
C GLU A 114 -6.25 17.40 -1.35
N ASP A 115 -6.21 16.15 -1.81
CA ASP A 115 -5.27 15.69 -2.83
C ASP A 115 -5.50 16.33 -4.20
N GLU A 116 -6.76 16.61 -4.55
CA GLU A 116 -7.13 17.32 -5.78
C GLU A 116 -6.74 18.79 -5.67
N GLU A 117 -7.09 19.44 -4.56
CA GLU A 117 -6.77 20.85 -4.31
C GLU A 117 -5.26 21.11 -4.33
N LEU A 118 -4.47 20.24 -3.69
CA LEU A 118 -3.02 20.30 -3.69
C LEU A 118 -2.47 20.15 -5.11
N ARG A 119 -3.03 19.25 -5.92
CA ARG A 119 -2.57 19.02 -7.29
C ARG A 119 -2.77 20.25 -8.16
N GLU A 120 -3.97 20.83 -8.15
CA GLU A 120 -4.28 22.05 -8.91
C GLU A 120 -3.35 23.22 -8.53
N ARG A 121 -3.05 23.36 -7.23
CA ARG A 121 -2.20 24.43 -6.72
C ARG A 121 -0.73 24.22 -7.05
N ILE A 122 -0.23 22.98 -6.92
CA ILE A 122 1.12 22.60 -7.33
C ILE A 122 1.32 22.83 -8.83
N ASP A 123 0.36 22.43 -9.67
CA ASP A 123 0.46 22.60 -11.13
C ASP A 123 0.54 24.09 -11.49
N ARG A 124 -0.28 24.93 -10.86
CA ARG A 124 -0.25 26.38 -11.05
C ARG A 124 1.11 26.99 -10.65
N LEU A 125 1.64 26.62 -9.50
CA LEU A 125 2.91 27.14 -9.00
C LEU A 125 4.11 26.63 -9.80
N THR A 126 4.06 25.38 -10.27
CA THR A 126 5.10 24.79 -11.12
C THR A 126 5.19 25.55 -12.44
N ASN A 127 4.05 25.85 -13.07
CA ASN A 127 4.02 26.68 -14.28
C ASN A 127 4.60 28.09 -14.03
N LEU A 128 4.39 28.66 -12.84
CA LEU A 128 4.95 29.97 -12.47
C LEU A 128 6.47 29.90 -12.33
N GLU A 129 7.00 28.86 -11.68
CA GLU A 129 8.45 28.63 -11.55
C GLU A 129 9.10 28.37 -12.91
N ASP A 130 8.45 27.62 -13.81
CA ASP A 130 8.94 27.40 -15.18
C ASP A 130 9.03 28.72 -15.95
N LEU A 131 8.01 29.59 -15.83
CA LEU A 131 8.02 30.92 -16.42
C LEU A 131 9.14 31.80 -15.83
N ARG A 132 9.35 31.72 -14.51
CA ARG A 132 10.41 32.45 -13.81
C ARG A 132 11.79 31.99 -14.27
N ALA A 133 12.03 30.69 -14.32
CA ALA A 133 13.30 30.10 -14.76
C ALA A 133 13.60 30.46 -16.22
N ALA A 134 12.62 30.34 -17.11
CA ALA A 134 12.76 30.72 -18.52
C ALA A 134 13.04 32.22 -18.69
N ALA A 135 12.32 33.09 -17.98
CA ALA A 135 12.51 34.53 -18.06
C ALA A 135 13.87 34.97 -17.47
N SER A 136 14.31 34.36 -16.37
CA SER A 136 15.64 34.61 -15.78
C SER A 136 16.76 34.19 -16.72
N ALA A 137 16.67 32.97 -17.28
CA ALA A 137 17.67 32.49 -18.24
C ALA A 137 17.71 33.37 -19.50
N ALA A 138 16.54 33.78 -20.02
CA ALA A 138 16.47 34.70 -21.15
C ALA A 138 17.07 36.07 -20.80
N HIS A 139 16.81 36.59 -19.60
CA HIS A 139 17.37 37.86 -19.14
C HIS A 139 18.90 37.79 -19.08
N GLU A 140 19.46 36.74 -18.45
CA GLU A 140 20.91 36.51 -18.39
C GLU A 140 21.56 36.43 -19.78
N LEU A 141 20.90 35.80 -20.76
CA LEU A 141 21.39 35.73 -22.14
C LEU A 141 21.32 37.08 -22.87
N MET A 142 20.36 37.95 -22.52
CA MET A 142 20.21 39.26 -23.14
C MET A 142 21.17 40.29 -22.53
N SER A 143 21.30 40.28 -21.20
CA SER A 143 22.12 41.19 -20.42
C SER A 143 22.50 40.54 -19.09
N SER A 144 23.75 40.13 -18.93
CA SER A 144 24.28 39.60 -17.68
C SER A 144 24.91 40.71 -16.83
N GLU A 145 24.73 40.63 -15.51
CA GLU A 145 25.46 41.50 -14.58
C GLU A 145 26.90 41.01 -14.37
N ASP A 146 27.16 39.72 -14.66
CA ASP A 146 28.46 39.09 -14.54
C ASP A 146 29.12 38.93 -15.92
N ALA A 147 30.23 39.65 -16.12
CA ALA A 147 31.04 39.59 -17.34
C ALA A 147 32.03 38.41 -17.36
N SER A 148 32.05 37.58 -16.31
CA SER A 148 32.98 36.46 -16.16
C SER A 148 32.45 35.10 -16.66
N GLY A 149 31.21 35.05 -17.14
CA GLY A 149 30.59 33.85 -17.70
C GLY A 149 31.31 33.32 -18.95
N GLU A 150 31.21 32.00 -19.20
CA GLU A 150 31.80 31.34 -20.37
C GLU A 150 31.18 31.82 -21.70
N MET A 151 29.95 32.32 -21.65
CA MET A 151 29.21 32.84 -22.80
C MET A 151 28.95 34.34 -22.61
N ALA A 152 29.31 35.16 -23.60
CA ALA A 152 28.99 36.58 -23.59
C ALA A 152 27.50 36.79 -23.87
N ASP A 153 26.87 37.70 -23.12
CA ASP A 153 25.49 38.11 -23.36
C ASP A 153 25.32 38.82 -24.72
N ALA A 154 24.08 38.89 -25.20
CA ALA A 154 23.78 39.50 -26.49
C ALA A 154 24.20 40.97 -26.56
N ALA A 155 24.00 41.74 -25.48
CA ALA A 155 24.37 43.16 -25.41
C ALA A 155 25.88 43.38 -25.64
N SER A 156 26.72 42.60 -24.96
CA SER A 156 28.19 42.62 -25.02
C SER A 156 28.71 42.13 -26.37
N VAL A 157 28.09 41.10 -26.94
CA VAL A 157 28.43 40.61 -28.30
C VAL A 157 28.14 41.69 -29.33
N LEU A 158 26.97 42.34 -29.27
CA LEU A 158 26.61 43.42 -30.19
C LEU A 158 27.51 44.65 -30.01
N ASP A 159 27.84 45.03 -28.77
CA ASP A 159 28.76 46.13 -28.48
C ASP A 159 30.19 45.84 -29.00
N THR A 160 30.61 44.58 -28.91
CA THR A 160 31.90 44.13 -29.47
C THR A 160 31.90 44.13 -31.00
N ALA A 161 30.82 43.68 -31.64
CA ALA A 161 30.66 43.75 -33.09
C ALA A 161 30.68 45.21 -33.57
N HIS A 162 29.96 46.09 -32.87
CA HIS A 162 29.88 47.51 -33.18
C HIS A 162 31.26 48.15 -33.13
N ARG A 163 31.99 47.98 -32.01
CA ARG A 163 33.36 48.50 -31.86
C ARG A 163 34.34 47.97 -32.92
N ARG A 164 34.12 46.78 -33.48
CA ARG A 164 34.97 46.23 -34.55
C ARG A 164 34.68 46.89 -35.89
N LEU A 165 33.40 47.09 -36.24
CA LEU A 165 33.01 47.72 -37.50
C LEU A 165 33.31 49.23 -37.49
N ASP A 166 33.07 49.90 -36.37
CA ASP A 166 33.30 51.34 -36.21
C ASP A 166 34.78 51.72 -36.46
N ARG A 167 35.72 50.86 -36.03
CA ARG A 167 37.17 51.03 -36.29
C ARG A 167 37.54 51.03 -37.78
N VAL A 168 36.76 50.36 -38.61
CA VAL A 168 37.02 50.23 -40.05
C VAL A 168 36.03 51.00 -40.91
N ALA A 169 35.01 51.62 -40.33
CA ALA A 169 33.95 52.35 -41.03
C ALA A 169 34.46 53.44 -41.99
N ALA A 170 35.59 54.09 -41.66
CA ALA A 170 36.22 55.10 -42.52
C ALA A 170 36.83 54.52 -43.82
N HIS A 171 37.04 53.20 -43.90
CA HIS A 171 37.67 52.54 -45.05
C HIS A 171 36.65 52.11 -46.11
N ASP A 172 35.38 51.89 -45.73
CA ASP A 172 34.32 51.46 -46.64
C ASP A 172 32.97 52.09 -46.22
N PRO A 173 32.44 53.04 -47.00
CA PRO A 173 31.15 53.66 -46.76
C PRO A 173 29.97 52.67 -46.71
N GLY A 174 30.10 51.48 -47.33
CA GLY A 174 29.10 50.42 -47.28
C GLY A 174 28.85 49.86 -45.88
N LEU A 175 29.75 50.11 -44.92
CA LEU A 175 29.57 49.69 -43.53
C LEU A 175 28.60 50.58 -42.74
N ALA A 176 28.27 51.78 -43.21
CA ALA A 176 27.42 52.72 -42.48
C ALA A 176 26.02 52.16 -42.21
N GLU A 177 25.36 51.59 -43.23
CA GLU A 177 24.03 50.97 -43.08
C GLU A 177 24.05 49.76 -42.14
N ILE A 178 25.16 49.00 -42.13
CA ILE A 178 25.34 47.85 -41.24
C ILE A 178 25.49 48.31 -39.79
N ILE A 179 26.26 49.38 -39.54
CA ILE A 179 26.44 49.96 -38.21
C ILE A 179 25.12 50.53 -37.69
N GLU A 180 24.36 51.24 -38.51
CA GLU A 180 23.03 51.77 -38.13
C GLU A 180 22.03 50.64 -37.78
N SER A 181 22.05 49.55 -38.56
CA SER A 181 21.27 48.34 -38.26
C SER A 181 21.69 47.70 -36.94
N LEU A 182 22.99 47.73 -36.62
CA LEU A 182 23.54 47.18 -35.40
C LEU A 182 23.19 48.01 -34.17
N ASP A 183 23.19 49.35 -34.28
CA ASP A 183 22.73 50.24 -33.21
C ASP A 183 21.24 50.04 -32.91
N SER A 184 20.43 49.87 -33.96
CA SER A 184 19.01 49.53 -33.80
C SER A 184 18.84 48.21 -33.05
N ALA A 185 19.64 47.19 -33.38
CA ALA A 185 19.60 45.90 -32.67
C ALA A 185 20.03 46.02 -31.20
N ARG A 186 21.04 46.84 -30.88
CA ARG A 186 21.49 47.09 -29.50
C ARG A 186 20.39 47.71 -28.63
N ILE A 187 19.65 48.69 -29.19
CA ILE A 187 18.51 49.31 -28.50
C ILE A 187 17.43 48.26 -28.21
N LEU A 188 17.05 47.46 -29.22
CA LEU A 188 16.04 46.41 -29.07
C LEU A 188 16.43 45.36 -28.02
N VAL A 189 17.70 44.92 -27.99
CA VAL A 189 18.18 43.96 -26.98
C VAL A 189 18.12 44.56 -25.58
N ALA A 190 18.50 45.83 -25.41
CA ALA A 190 18.40 46.51 -24.11
C ALA A 190 16.94 46.65 -23.65
N GLU A 191 16.01 46.96 -24.56
CA GLU A 191 14.58 47.02 -24.24
C GLU A 191 14.02 45.65 -23.82
N ILE A 192 14.40 44.58 -24.52
CA ILE A 192 13.99 43.21 -24.16
C ILE A 192 14.51 42.84 -22.76
N ALA A 193 15.77 43.16 -22.45
CA ALA A 193 16.32 42.92 -21.11
C ALA A 193 15.52 43.66 -20.02
N VAL A 194 15.18 44.93 -20.24
CA VAL A 194 14.34 45.71 -19.30
C VAL A 194 12.94 45.10 -19.16
N GLN A 195 12.33 44.66 -20.26
CA GLN A 195 11.01 44.01 -20.23
C GLN A 195 11.04 42.69 -19.44
N LEU A 196 12.07 41.87 -19.64
CA LEU A 196 12.27 40.62 -18.89
C LEU A 196 12.49 40.88 -17.40
N SER A 197 13.29 41.90 -17.06
CA SER A 197 13.50 42.32 -15.67
C SER A 197 12.19 42.78 -15.01
N GLY A 198 11.39 43.59 -15.71
CA GLY A 198 10.08 44.03 -15.23
C GLY A 198 9.08 42.87 -15.08
N TYR A 199 9.10 41.91 -16.00
CA TYR A 199 8.30 40.70 -15.92
C TYR A 199 8.67 39.84 -14.70
N LEU A 200 9.96 39.62 -14.47
CA LEU A 200 10.47 38.88 -13.31
C LEU A 200 10.12 39.56 -11.98
N ALA A 201 10.17 40.89 -11.92
CA ALA A 201 9.76 41.66 -10.74
C ALA A 201 8.26 41.55 -10.44
N GLY A 202 7.44 41.26 -11.46
CA GLY A 202 6.00 41.00 -11.31
C GLY A 202 5.65 39.57 -10.88
N LEU A 203 6.60 38.63 -10.93
CA LEU A 203 6.41 37.26 -10.47
C LEU A 203 6.67 37.15 -8.96
N ASP A 204 5.67 36.66 -8.23
CA ASP A 204 5.72 36.48 -6.78
C ASP A 204 6.93 35.63 -6.36
N ALA A 205 7.67 36.09 -5.36
CA ALA A 205 8.90 35.44 -4.88
C ALA A 205 8.62 34.33 -3.85
N ASP A 206 7.43 34.29 -3.27
CA ASP A 206 7.07 33.29 -2.27
C ASP A 206 6.55 31.97 -2.87
N GLY A 207 6.32 31.93 -4.18
CA GLY A 207 5.80 30.77 -4.92
C GLY A 207 6.65 29.49 -4.77
N ALA A 208 7.98 29.63 -4.78
CA ALA A 208 8.89 28.49 -4.63
C ALA A 208 8.77 27.80 -3.25
N ARG A 209 8.68 28.58 -2.16
CA ARG A 209 8.53 28.02 -0.80
C ARG A 209 7.16 27.40 -0.60
N GLU A 210 6.13 28.04 -1.15
CA GLU A 210 4.78 27.49 -1.12
C GLU A 210 4.70 26.17 -1.90
N LEU A 211 5.32 26.11 -3.08
CA LEU A 211 5.39 24.89 -3.89
C LEU A 211 6.04 23.72 -3.14
N GLU A 212 7.18 23.97 -2.47
CA GLU A 212 7.87 22.97 -1.65
C GLU A 212 6.96 22.45 -0.52
N THR A 213 6.32 23.37 0.22
CA THR A 213 5.41 23.02 1.32
C THR A 213 4.23 22.16 0.83
N LEU A 214 3.66 22.50 -0.32
CA LEU A 214 2.55 21.74 -0.91
C LEU A 214 3.00 20.37 -1.42
N GLN A 215 4.22 20.27 -1.98
CA GLN A 215 4.79 19.00 -2.41
C GLN A 215 5.06 18.06 -1.23
N ASP A 216 5.58 18.59 -0.11
CA ASP A 216 5.77 17.84 1.13
C ASP A 216 4.44 17.33 1.67
N ARG A 217 3.42 18.19 1.72
CA ARG A 217 2.07 17.78 2.14
C ARG A 217 1.50 16.70 1.23
N ARG A 218 1.67 16.82 -0.09
CA ARG A 218 1.24 15.78 -1.05
C ARG A 218 2.00 14.47 -0.83
N ALA A 219 3.26 14.52 -0.45
CA ALA A 219 4.06 13.34 -0.17
C ALA A 219 3.60 12.60 1.10
N GLU A 220 3.22 13.34 2.15
CA GLU A 220 2.61 12.78 3.37
C GLU A 220 1.31 12.02 3.03
N LEU A 221 0.41 12.65 2.28
CA LEU A 221 -0.85 12.03 1.85
C LEU A 221 -0.61 10.79 0.96
N ALA A 222 0.38 10.86 0.06
CA ALA A 222 0.74 9.75 -0.81
C ALA A 222 1.32 8.55 -0.03
N ALA A 223 2.04 8.80 1.07
CA ALA A 223 2.54 7.75 1.94
C ALA A 223 1.39 7.01 2.65
N LEU A 224 0.40 7.74 3.16
CA LEU A 224 -0.78 7.16 3.79
C LEU A 224 -1.64 6.35 2.83
N THR A 225 -1.96 6.91 1.67
CA THR A 225 -2.80 6.22 0.68
C THR A 225 -2.12 4.94 0.17
N ARG A 226 -0.81 4.95 -0.07
CA ARG A 226 -0.07 3.73 -0.42
C ARG A 226 -0.18 2.63 0.64
N ALA A 227 -0.22 3.00 1.93
CA ALA A 227 -0.28 2.05 3.04
C ALA A 227 -1.71 1.58 3.37
N HIS A 228 -2.72 2.44 3.19
CA HIS A 228 -4.04 2.24 3.80
C HIS A 228 -5.24 2.32 2.83
N GLY A 229 -5.07 2.82 1.59
CA GLY A 229 -6.18 2.88 0.63
C GLY A 229 -5.94 3.80 -0.57
N PRO A 230 -6.67 3.60 -1.68
CA PRO A 230 -6.38 4.29 -2.95
C PRO A 230 -6.69 5.79 -2.95
N THR A 231 -7.44 6.30 -1.97
CA THR A 231 -7.88 7.69 -1.88
C THR A 231 -7.77 8.20 -0.44
N VAL A 232 -7.66 9.52 -0.30
CA VAL A 232 -7.86 10.23 0.96
C VAL A 232 -9.32 10.14 1.41
#